data_AF-A0A7S0DMJ5-F1
#
_entry.id   AF-A0A7S0DMJ5-F1
#
_cell.length_a   1.000
_cell.length_b   1.000
_cell.length_c   1.000
_cell.angle_alpha   90.00
_cell.angle_beta   90.00
_cell.angle_gamma   90.00
#
_symmetry.space_group_name_H-M   'P 1'
#
loop_
_entity.id
_entity.type
_entity.pdbx_description
1 polymer ?
#
loop_
_entity_poly.entity_id
_entity_poly.type
_entity_poly.pdbx_seq_one_letter_code
_entity_poly.pdbx_strand_id
1 'polypeptide(L)'
;VWEFSQLTIESLHHHKDVVHSYPYKLHGERLKTDTGTQNWINCMRERTYDVFKKYIDVKPSVLKETTDMFESNFGSKPVIGIHMRGTDKWINSKVEPLKYVDEIEIFIEKNPDGKIFLATDDPKFLVATKEKFPDLVAMDAMRQTGNVFFDDKVDKDRKTKDVLVDSLMLSFCSTLIKSWSSVSEFSVYFRMKHRKNK
;
A
#
# COMPACT_ATOMS: atom_id res chain seq x y z
N VAL A 1 22.74 16.34 -23.84
CA VAL A 1 22.66 14.95 -23.32
C VAL A 1 21.82 15.03 -22.07
N TRP A 2 20.55 14.63 -22.14
CA TRP A 2 19.61 14.73 -21.02
C TRP A 2 19.59 13.40 -20.27
N GLU A 3 20.12 13.40 -19.05
CA GLU A 3 20.09 12.26 -18.14
C GLU A 3 18.68 12.11 -17.54
N PHE A 4 18.11 10.92 -17.72
CA PHE A 4 16.83 10.52 -17.15
C PHE A 4 16.96 10.28 -15.64
N SER A 5 16.09 10.88 -14.82
CA SER A 5 15.77 10.36 -13.48
C SER A 5 14.26 10.22 -13.29
N GLN A 6 13.67 9.29 -14.05
CA GLN A 6 12.26 8.86 -13.94
C GLN A 6 11.88 8.18 -12.60
N LEU A 7 12.73 8.24 -11.56
CA LEU A 7 12.61 7.38 -10.38
C LEU A 7 11.97 8.02 -9.13
N THR A 8 11.79 9.34 -9.08
CA THR A 8 11.37 10.01 -7.83
C THR A 8 9.88 10.28 -7.70
N ILE A 9 9.13 10.39 -8.81
CA ILE A 9 7.67 10.64 -8.78
C ILE A 9 6.88 9.45 -9.37
N GLU A 10 7.42 8.69 -10.34
CA GLU A 10 6.79 7.47 -10.88
C GLU A 10 6.77 6.29 -9.88
N SER A 11 7.45 6.42 -8.73
CA SER A 11 7.45 5.44 -7.65
C SER A 11 6.30 5.63 -6.64
N LEU A 12 5.64 6.80 -6.65
CA LEU A 12 4.47 7.09 -5.84
C LEU A 12 3.19 6.99 -6.68
N HIS A 13 2.22 6.24 -6.18
CA HIS A 13 0.94 6.05 -6.84
C HIS A 13 -0.17 6.58 -5.96
N HIS A 14 -0.95 7.53 -6.47
CA HIS A 14 -1.92 8.34 -5.71
C HIS A 14 -3.37 7.94 -5.91
N HIS A 15 -3.63 6.65 -6.16
CA HIS A 15 -4.99 6.17 -6.36
C HIS A 15 -5.11 4.72 -5.91
N LYS A 16 -6.14 4.42 -5.12
CA LYS A 16 -6.45 3.07 -4.60
C LYS A 16 -6.66 2.01 -5.65
N ASP A 17 -6.88 2.44 -6.88
CA ASP A 17 -7.17 1.56 -7.98
C ASP A 17 -6.00 1.36 -8.96
N VAL A 18 -4.85 2.01 -8.73
CA VAL A 18 -3.66 1.88 -9.58
C VAL A 18 -2.87 0.61 -9.22
N VAL A 19 -2.74 -0.26 -10.22
CA VAL A 19 -1.89 -1.46 -10.18
C VAL A 19 -0.55 -1.16 -10.81
N HIS A 20 0.54 -1.61 -10.18
CA HIS A 20 1.84 -1.62 -10.83
C HIS A 20 2.55 -2.95 -10.60
N SER A 21 2.77 -3.70 -11.68
CA SER A 21 3.72 -4.81 -11.64
C SER A 21 5.14 -4.23 -11.52
N TYR A 22 5.99 -4.90 -10.76
CA TYR A 22 7.46 -4.78 -10.86
C TYR A 22 7.86 -4.57 -12.33
N PRO A 23 8.83 -3.71 -12.68
CA PRO A 23 9.21 -3.56 -14.07
C PRO A 23 9.82 -4.88 -14.54
N TYR A 24 9.00 -5.74 -15.14
CA TYR A 24 9.50 -6.76 -16.03
C TYR A 24 10.03 -5.99 -17.24
N LYS A 25 11.32 -5.65 -17.19
CA LYS A 25 12.11 -5.56 -18.41
C LYS A 25 12.04 -6.95 -19.04
N LEU A 26 11.07 -7.19 -19.92
CA LEU A 26 11.15 -8.32 -20.83
C LEU A 26 12.35 -8.04 -21.74
N HIS A 27 13.47 -8.70 -21.47
CA HIS A 27 14.70 -8.64 -22.26
C HIS A 27 15.36 -7.26 -22.39
N GLY A 28 15.32 -6.43 -21.34
CA GLY A 28 16.06 -5.18 -21.33
C GLY A 28 15.46 -4.05 -22.18
N GLU A 29 14.38 -4.31 -22.92
CA GLU A 29 13.62 -3.28 -23.63
C GLU A 29 12.49 -2.72 -22.75
N ARG A 30 12.19 -1.44 -22.94
CA ARG A 30 10.98 -0.81 -22.42
C ARG A 30 9.79 -1.55 -23.03
N LEU A 31 8.80 -1.96 -22.24
CA LEU A 31 7.55 -2.51 -22.78
C LEU A 31 6.97 -1.49 -23.78
N LYS A 32 7.01 -1.79 -25.07
CA LYS A 32 6.56 -0.92 -26.18
C LYS A 32 5.03 -0.88 -26.34
N THR A 33 4.27 -1.02 -25.25
CA THR A 33 2.81 -1.16 -25.26
C THR A 33 2.14 -0.30 -24.20
N ASP A 34 0.80 -0.26 -24.20
CA ASP A 34 -0.15 0.45 -23.30
C ASP A 34 0.04 0.25 -21.77
N THR A 35 1.15 -0.32 -21.31
CA THR A 35 1.49 -0.53 -19.90
C THR A 35 1.39 0.78 -19.11
N GLY A 36 0.66 0.74 -17.99
CA GLY A 36 0.42 1.92 -17.15
C GLY A 36 -0.72 2.83 -17.62
N THR A 37 -1.29 2.61 -18.80
CA THR A 37 -2.54 3.29 -19.19
C THR A 37 -3.71 2.82 -18.34
N GLN A 38 -4.78 3.61 -18.27
CA GLN A 38 -6.01 3.22 -17.55
C GLN A 38 -6.59 1.90 -18.07
N ASN A 39 -6.56 1.67 -19.38
CA ASN A 39 -7.04 0.44 -20.00
C ASN A 39 -6.21 -0.77 -19.57
N TRP A 40 -4.88 -0.63 -19.55
CA TRP A 40 -3.99 -1.68 -19.07
C TRP A 40 -4.20 -1.97 -17.58
N ILE A 41 -4.32 -0.93 -16.75
CA ILE A 41 -4.61 -1.09 -15.31
C ILE A 41 -5.93 -1.85 -15.11
N ASN A 42 -6.99 -1.47 -15.82
CA ASN A 42 -8.29 -2.14 -15.74
C ASN A 42 -8.19 -3.62 -16.14
N CYS A 43 -7.52 -3.91 -17.26
CA CYS A 43 -7.29 -5.27 -17.74
C CYS A 43 -6.53 -6.12 -16.70
N MET A 44 -5.46 -5.58 -16.11
CA MET A 44 -4.70 -6.30 -15.08
C MET A 44 -5.53 -6.56 -13.82
N ARG A 45 -6.37 -5.61 -13.41
CA ARG A 45 -7.29 -5.81 -12.27
C ARG A 45 -8.29 -6.91 -12.54
N GLU A 46 -8.90 -6.94 -13.72
CA GLU A 46 -9.88 -7.95 -14.10
C GLU A 46 -9.25 -9.35 -14.09
N ARG A 47 -8.10 -9.51 -14.74
CA ARG A 47 -7.35 -10.77 -14.74
C ARG A 47 -6.99 -11.23 -13.33
N THR A 48 -6.50 -10.33 -12.49
CA THR A 48 -6.11 -10.68 -11.12
C THR A 48 -7.33 -10.96 -10.23
N TYR A 49 -8.47 -10.32 -10.48
CA TYR A 49 -9.71 -10.63 -9.74
C TYR A 49 -10.11 -12.09 -9.90
N ASP A 50 -10.04 -12.65 -11.11
CA ASP A 50 -10.39 -14.06 -11.33
C ASP A 50 -9.45 -15.01 -10.58
N VAL A 51 -8.16 -14.67 -10.54
CA VAL A 51 -7.15 -15.41 -9.76
C VAL A 51 -7.42 -15.30 -8.26
N PHE A 52 -7.63 -14.10 -7.74
CA PHE A 52 -7.89 -13.87 -6.31
C PHE A 52 -9.20 -14.54 -5.87
N LYS A 53 -10.25 -14.44 -6.70
CA LYS A 53 -11.53 -15.07 -6.42
C LYS A 53 -11.38 -16.59 -6.30
N LYS A 54 -10.59 -17.21 -7.17
CA LYS A 54 -10.46 -18.67 -7.24
C LYS A 54 -9.46 -19.26 -6.24
N TYR A 55 -8.37 -18.54 -5.95
CA TYR A 55 -7.21 -19.14 -5.28
C TYR A 55 -6.78 -18.46 -3.98
N ILE A 56 -7.23 -17.23 -3.71
CA ILE A 56 -6.72 -16.43 -2.59
C ILE A 56 -7.86 -16.08 -1.64
N ASP A 57 -7.98 -16.81 -0.54
CA ASP A 57 -8.93 -16.52 0.53
C ASP A 57 -8.22 -16.17 1.84
N VAL A 58 -8.71 -15.10 2.46
CA VAL A 58 -8.29 -14.71 3.81
C VAL A 58 -9.18 -15.45 4.79
N LYS A 59 -8.58 -16.03 5.84
CA LYS A 59 -9.32 -16.74 6.88
C LYS A 59 -10.43 -15.83 7.43
N PRO A 60 -11.69 -16.31 7.54
CA PRO A 60 -12.82 -15.48 7.97
C PRO A 60 -12.60 -14.76 9.30
N SER A 61 -11.91 -15.41 10.25
CA SER A 61 -11.57 -14.81 11.55
C SER A 61 -10.64 -13.61 11.41
N VAL A 62 -9.60 -13.71 10.58
CA VAL A 62 -8.64 -12.62 10.32
C VAL A 62 -9.32 -11.46 9.60
N LEU A 63 -10.17 -11.78 8.61
CA LEU A 63 -10.92 -10.76 7.88
C LEU A 63 -11.86 -10.02 8.83
N LYS A 64 -12.63 -10.75 9.65
CA LYS A 64 -13.53 -10.16 10.64
C LYS A 64 -12.78 -9.29 11.64
N GLU A 65 -11.71 -9.81 12.25
CA GLU A 65 -10.85 -9.07 13.18
C GLU A 65 -10.37 -7.75 12.55
N THR A 66 -9.92 -7.80 11.30
CA THR A 66 -9.40 -6.60 10.61
C THR A 66 -10.51 -5.63 10.22
N THR A 67 -11.68 -6.12 9.82
CA THR A 67 -12.85 -5.27 9.56
C THR A 67 -13.32 -4.57 10.84
N ASP A 68 -13.45 -5.30 11.95
CA ASP A 68 -13.83 -4.73 13.25
C ASP A 68 -12.82 -3.65 13.69
N MET A 69 -11.51 -3.91 13.51
CA MET A 69 -10.46 -2.91 13.77
C MET A 69 -10.60 -1.66 12.90
N PHE A 70 -10.85 -1.83 11.60
CA PHE A 70 -11.03 -0.70 10.68
C PHE A 70 -12.24 0.15 11.07
N GLU A 71 -13.38 -0.49 11.33
CA GLU A 71 -14.62 0.19 11.73
C GLU A 71 -14.45 0.90 13.08
N SER A 72 -13.76 0.29 14.05
CA SER A 72 -13.49 0.92 15.34
C SER A 72 -12.59 2.15 15.25
N ASN A 73 -11.63 2.18 14.31
CA ASN A 73 -10.70 3.29 14.17
C ASN A 73 -11.28 4.43 13.30
N PHE A 74 -12.04 4.09 12.26
CA PHE A 74 -12.40 5.05 11.22
C PHE A 74 -13.91 5.22 11.02
N GLY A 75 -14.73 4.26 11.45
CA GLY A 75 -16.17 4.26 11.21
C GLY A 75 -16.50 4.38 9.72
N SER A 76 -17.40 5.29 9.38
CA SER A 76 -17.82 5.57 8.00
C SER A 76 -17.04 6.70 7.31
N LYS A 77 -15.98 7.23 7.93
CA LYS A 77 -15.24 8.39 7.41
C LYS A 77 -14.40 7.99 6.18
N PRO A 78 -14.14 8.93 5.25
CA PRO A 78 -13.17 8.71 4.19
C PRO A 78 -11.77 8.53 4.80
N VAL A 79 -11.02 7.53 4.34
CA VAL A 79 -9.68 7.21 4.85
C VAL A 79 -8.68 7.19 3.70
N ILE A 80 -7.62 7.96 3.83
CA ILE A 80 -6.43 7.80 2.99
C ILE A 80 -5.50 6.77 3.61
N GLY A 81 -5.30 5.67 2.90
CA GLY A 81 -4.29 4.67 3.23
C GLY A 81 -2.96 5.07 2.62
N ILE A 82 -1.89 4.94 3.38
CA ILE A 82 -0.54 5.26 2.92
C ILE A 82 0.34 4.06 3.18
N HIS A 83 1.03 3.57 2.15
CA HIS A 83 2.03 2.53 2.28
C HIS A 83 3.43 3.05 1.92
N MET A 84 4.24 3.26 2.95
CA MET A 84 5.63 3.66 2.82
C MET A 84 6.55 2.44 3.04
N ARG A 85 7.36 2.11 2.04
CA ARG A 85 8.37 1.04 2.17
C ARG A 85 9.71 1.69 2.48
N GLY A 86 10.14 1.62 3.74
CA GLY A 86 11.34 2.29 4.24
C GLY A 86 12.54 1.37 4.43
N THR A 87 12.37 0.05 4.46
CA THR A 87 13.50 -0.91 4.59
C THR A 87 14.02 -1.41 3.23
N ASP A 88 15.26 -1.93 3.20
CA ASP A 88 15.91 -2.77 2.18
C ASP A 88 15.38 -2.72 0.74
N LYS A 89 15.36 -1.54 0.11
CA LYS A 89 15.18 -1.44 -1.35
C LYS A 89 16.53 -1.33 -2.04
N TRP A 90 17.10 -2.49 -2.39
CA TRP A 90 18.36 -2.59 -3.14
C TRP A 90 18.23 -2.15 -4.60
N ILE A 91 17.00 -2.19 -5.15
CA ILE A 91 16.74 -2.01 -6.58
C ILE A 91 16.08 -0.65 -6.90
N ASN A 92 15.38 -0.03 -5.95
CA ASN A 92 14.69 1.26 -6.16
C ASN A 92 14.95 2.21 -4.99
N SER A 93 15.07 3.51 -5.25
CA SER A 93 15.20 4.49 -4.18
C SER A 93 14.02 4.44 -3.21
N LYS A 94 14.32 4.60 -1.92
CA LYS A 94 13.29 4.85 -0.90
C LYS A 94 12.62 6.19 -1.20
N VAL A 95 11.33 6.26 -0.96
CA VAL A 95 10.60 7.53 -1.05
C VAL A 95 10.43 8.06 0.35
N GLU A 96 11.03 9.21 0.62
CA GLU A 96 11.01 9.84 1.94
C GLU A 96 9.59 10.29 2.34
N PRO A 97 9.23 10.26 3.64
CA PRO A 97 7.90 10.63 4.14
C PRO A 97 7.40 12.00 3.66
N LEU A 98 8.31 12.98 3.55
CA LEU A 98 7.98 14.34 3.09
C LEU A 98 7.37 14.37 1.68
N LYS A 99 7.67 13.38 0.83
CA LYS A 99 7.09 13.31 -0.53
C LYS A 99 5.63 12.87 -0.54
N TYR A 100 5.09 12.40 0.58
CA TYR A 100 3.68 12.03 0.71
C TYR A 100 2.83 13.17 1.27
N VAL A 101 3.45 14.19 1.89
CA VAL A 101 2.75 15.25 2.64
C VAL A 101 1.74 15.99 1.78
N ASP A 102 2.17 16.52 0.63
CA ASP A 102 1.30 17.31 -0.27
C ASP A 102 0.02 16.53 -0.65
N GLU A 103 0.16 15.23 -0.89
CA GLU A 103 -0.94 14.36 -1.33
C GLU A 103 -1.88 13.98 -0.19
N ILE A 104 -1.35 13.90 1.04
CA ILE A 104 -2.14 13.77 2.26
C ILE A 104 -2.93 15.05 2.51
N GLU A 105 -2.30 16.21 2.37
CA GLU A 105 -2.93 17.52 2.54
C GLU A 105 -4.06 17.73 1.52
N ILE A 106 -3.82 17.45 0.23
CA ILE A 106 -4.86 17.49 -0.81
C ILE A 106 -6.06 16.60 -0.46
N PHE A 107 -5.83 15.42 0.14
CA PHE A 107 -6.92 14.55 0.56
C PHE A 107 -7.72 15.14 1.72
N ILE A 108 -7.04 15.69 2.73
CA ILE A 108 -7.67 16.31 3.91
C ILE A 108 -8.46 17.56 3.49
N GLU A 109 -7.93 18.39 2.60
CA GLU A 109 -8.64 19.56 2.07
C GLU A 109 -9.95 19.17 1.36
N LYS A 110 -9.93 18.06 0.62
CA LYS A 110 -11.13 17.52 -0.06
C LYS A 110 -12.08 16.77 0.87
N ASN A 111 -11.59 16.30 2.01
CA ASN A 111 -12.34 15.48 2.98
C ASN A 111 -12.05 16.00 4.40
N PRO A 112 -12.72 17.07 4.86
CA PRO A 112 -12.42 17.69 6.15
C PRO A 112 -12.58 16.76 7.36
N ASP A 113 -13.41 15.73 7.25
CA ASP A 113 -13.59 14.67 8.26
C ASP A 113 -12.71 13.43 8.01
N GLY A 114 -11.87 13.48 6.98
CA GLY A 114 -11.02 12.40 6.52
C GLY A 114 -9.99 11.97 7.56
N LYS A 115 -9.65 10.69 7.50
CA LYS A 115 -8.68 10.05 8.38
C LYS A 115 -7.49 9.50 7.61
N ILE A 116 -6.38 9.32 8.31
CA ILE A 116 -5.13 8.85 7.75
C ILE A 116 -4.79 7.50 8.37
N PHE A 117 -4.54 6.51 7.51
CA PHE A 117 -3.98 5.23 7.90
C PHE A 117 -2.58 5.08 7.31
N LEU A 118 -1.59 4.73 8.13
CA LEU A 118 -0.21 4.51 7.70
C LEU A 118 0.25 3.07 7.96
N ALA A 119 0.66 2.41 6.87
CA ALA A 119 1.42 1.17 6.89
C ALA A 119 2.88 1.47 6.49
N THR A 120 3.81 1.15 7.37
CA THR A 120 5.26 1.30 7.14
C THR A 120 6.01 0.26 7.93
N ASP A 121 7.08 -0.27 7.35
CA ASP A 121 8.02 -1.18 8.01
C ASP A 121 9.17 -0.46 8.70
N ASP A 122 9.38 0.83 8.40
CA ASP A 122 10.43 1.66 8.99
C ASP A 122 9.87 2.51 10.15
N PRO A 123 10.40 2.35 11.38
CA PRO A 123 9.95 3.11 12.54
C PRO A 123 10.26 4.61 12.41
N LYS A 124 11.31 5.02 11.70
CA LYS A 124 11.65 6.43 11.49
C LYS A 124 10.62 7.12 10.60
N PHE A 125 10.09 6.40 9.61
CA PHE A 125 9.05 6.93 8.74
C PHE A 125 7.73 7.13 9.50
N LEU A 126 7.40 6.21 10.42
CA LEU A 126 6.25 6.38 11.32
C LEU A 126 6.40 7.65 12.18
N VAL A 127 7.56 7.82 12.83
CA VAL A 127 7.84 9.00 13.67
C VAL A 127 7.72 10.29 12.86
N ALA A 128 8.44 10.39 11.74
CA ALA A 128 8.43 11.60 10.91
C ALA A 128 7.03 11.95 10.36
N THR A 129 6.24 10.94 9.99
CA THR A 129 4.87 11.17 9.50
C THR A 129 3.94 11.59 10.64
N LYS A 130 4.10 11.01 11.83
CA LYS A 130 3.26 11.32 13.00
C LYS A 130 3.55 12.70 13.59
N GLU A 131 4.78 13.19 13.46
CA GLU A 131 5.11 14.59 13.77
C GLU A 131 4.34 15.59 12.90
N LYS A 132 4.07 15.24 11.64
CA LYS A 132 3.29 16.06 10.71
C LYS A 132 1.78 15.87 10.86
N PHE A 133 1.35 14.63 11.12
CA PHE A 133 -0.06 14.27 11.26
C PHE A 133 -0.28 13.50 12.57
N PRO A 134 -0.42 14.18 13.72
CA PRO A 134 -0.53 13.53 15.04
C PRO A 134 -1.70 12.56 15.17
N ASP A 135 -2.79 12.84 14.46
CA ASP A 135 -4.03 12.05 14.46
C ASP A 135 -3.98 10.84 13.51
N LEU A 136 -2.85 10.58 12.84
CA LEU A 136 -2.72 9.41 11.99
C LEU A 136 -2.81 8.12 12.81
N VAL A 137 -3.43 7.10 12.23
CA VAL A 137 -3.52 5.76 12.81
C VAL A 137 -2.54 4.84 12.10
N ALA A 138 -1.77 4.09 12.88
CA ALA A 138 -0.92 3.00 12.39
C ALA A 138 -1.13 1.79 13.30
N MET A 139 -1.16 0.58 12.74
CA MET A 139 -1.30 -0.63 13.55
C MET A 139 -0.04 -0.87 14.39
N ASP A 140 -0.18 -1.61 15.49
CA ASP A 140 0.95 -2.16 16.23
C ASP A 140 1.61 -3.29 15.42
N ALA A 141 2.32 -2.91 14.36
CA ALA A 141 3.09 -3.82 13.53
C ALA A 141 4.56 -3.82 13.97
N MET A 142 5.21 -4.98 13.89
CA MET A 142 6.64 -5.10 14.05
C MET A 142 7.37 -4.25 13.00
N ARG A 143 8.21 -3.32 13.46
CA ARG A 143 8.96 -2.37 12.62
C ARG A 143 10.42 -2.36 13.04
N GLN A 144 11.31 -2.33 12.05
CA GLN A 144 12.74 -2.16 12.31
C GLN A 144 13.43 -1.54 11.10
N THR A 145 14.66 -1.05 11.30
CA THR A 145 15.42 -0.36 10.24
C THR A 145 15.83 -1.31 9.09
N GLY A 146 15.96 -2.61 9.37
CA GLY A 146 16.19 -3.66 8.36
C GLY A 146 14.91 -4.41 7.99
N ASN A 147 14.94 -5.27 6.97
CA ASN A 147 13.74 -6.00 6.58
C ASN A 147 13.35 -7.09 7.59
N VAL A 148 12.26 -6.85 8.34
CA VAL A 148 11.61 -7.79 9.28
C VAL A 148 11.39 -9.17 8.68
N PHE A 149 11.15 -9.25 7.36
CA PHE A 149 10.96 -10.53 6.69
C PHE A 149 12.14 -11.48 6.88
N PHE A 150 13.38 -10.98 6.82
CA PHE A 150 14.61 -11.77 6.93
C PHE A 150 15.12 -11.94 8.36
N ASP A 151 14.45 -11.34 9.35
CA ASP A 151 14.81 -11.52 10.74
C ASP A 151 14.12 -12.75 11.33
N ASP A 152 14.88 -13.83 11.50
CA ASP A 152 14.40 -15.08 12.11
C ASP A 152 14.26 -15.00 13.64
N LYS A 153 14.73 -13.91 14.28
CA LYS A 153 14.50 -13.67 15.71
C LYS A 153 13.08 -13.15 15.98
N VAL A 154 12.45 -12.58 14.96
CA VAL A 154 11.06 -12.14 15.02
C VAL A 154 10.16 -13.33 14.73
N ASP A 155 9.19 -13.55 15.63
CA ASP A 155 8.19 -14.60 15.45
C ASP A 155 7.52 -14.51 14.07
N LYS A 156 7.52 -15.63 13.35
CA LYS A 156 7.08 -15.72 11.95
C LYS A 156 5.59 -15.47 11.84
N ASP A 157 4.82 -15.98 12.80
CA ASP A 157 3.37 -15.80 12.82
C ASP A 157 3.02 -14.34 13.08
N ARG A 158 3.71 -13.69 14.03
CA ARG A 158 3.55 -12.24 14.27
C ARG A 158 3.85 -11.39 13.04
N LYS A 159 5.05 -11.48 12.45
CA LYS A 159 5.40 -10.62 11.30
C LYS A 159 4.52 -10.87 10.07
N THR A 160 4.05 -12.11 9.89
CA THR A 160 3.12 -12.45 8.80
C THR A 160 1.71 -11.90 9.08
N LYS A 161 1.23 -12.00 10.32
CA LYS A 161 -0.05 -11.41 10.73
C LYS A 161 -0.02 -9.89 10.56
N ASP A 162 1.03 -9.24 11.03
CA ASP A 162 1.16 -7.77 10.98
C ASP A 162 1.09 -7.24 9.54
N VAL A 163 1.87 -7.82 8.62
CA VAL A 163 1.85 -7.39 7.21
C VAL A 163 0.53 -7.70 6.52
N LEU A 164 -0.13 -8.81 6.88
CA LEU A 164 -1.45 -9.16 6.35
C LEU A 164 -2.52 -8.16 6.83
N VAL A 165 -2.51 -7.82 8.12
CA VAL A 165 -3.42 -6.83 8.70
C VAL A 165 -3.21 -5.46 8.04
N ASP A 166 -1.97 -5.00 7.91
CA ASP A 166 -1.67 -3.74 7.21
C ASP A 166 -2.20 -3.76 5.77
N SER A 167 -1.96 -4.84 5.03
CA SER A 167 -2.45 -4.99 3.65
C SER A 167 -3.98 -4.98 3.55
N LEU A 168 -4.67 -5.60 4.51
CA LEU A 168 -6.13 -5.60 4.56
C LEU A 168 -6.68 -4.21 4.91
N MET A 169 -6.11 -3.54 5.92
CA MET A 169 -6.49 -2.18 6.31
C MET A 169 -6.33 -1.19 5.14
N LEU A 170 -5.22 -1.28 4.38
CA LEU A 170 -5.01 -0.49 3.16
C LEU A 170 -6.09 -0.76 2.10
N SER A 171 -6.55 -2.02 1.96
CA SER A 171 -7.58 -2.39 0.98
C SER A 171 -8.96 -1.79 1.27
N PHE A 172 -9.22 -1.45 2.54
CA PHE A 172 -10.49 -0.86 3.00
C PHE A 172 -10.53 0.67 2.84
N CYS A 173 -9.37 1.31 2.68
CA CYS A 173 -9.26 2.76 2.56
C CYS A 173 -10.00 3.32 1.32
N SER A 174 -10.48 4.57 1.44
CA SER A 174 -11.18 5.26 0.36
C SER A 174 -10.25 5.85 -0.68
N THR A 175 -8.97 6.03 -0.37
CA THR A 175 -7.87 6.45 -1.24
C THR A 175 -6.59 5.72 -0.79
N LEU A 176 -5.62 5.51 -1.70
CA LEU A 176 -4.34 4.89 -1.38
C LEU A 176 -3.21 5.69 -2.00
N ILE A 177 -2.20 6.02 -1.20
CA ILE A 177 -0.88 6.44 -1.68
C ILE A 177 0.09 5.30 -1.41
N LYS A 178 0.75 4.77 -2.43
CA LYS A 178 1.68 3.64 -2.24
C LYS A 178 2.97 3.79 -3.02
N SER A 179 4.04 3.26 -2.43
CA SER A 179 5.25 2.89 -3.15
C SER A 179 5.14 1.49 -3.76
N TRP A 180 6.07 1.14 -4.66
CA TRP A 180 6.19 -0.22 -5.20
C TRP A 180 6.47 -1.23 -4.08
N SER A 181 5.51 -2.11 -3.81
CA SER A 181 5.59 -3.17 -2.80
C SER A 181 4.47 -4.19 -3.01
N SER A 182 4.75 -5.48 -2.82
CA SER A 182 3.73 -6.53 -2.86
C SER A 182 2.63 -6.33 -1.81
N VAL A 183 2.93 -5.68 -0.68
CA VAL A 183 1.98 -5.36 0.41
C VAL A 183 0.85 -4.47 -0.11
N SER A 184 1.22 -3.37 -0.76
CA SER A 184 0.26 -2.42 -1.31
C SER A 184 -0.41 -2.93 -2.59
N GLU A 185 0.28 -3.72 -3.42
CA GLU A 185 -0.35 -4.37 -4.58
C GLU A 185 -1.41 -5.40 -4.16
N PHE A 186 -1.16 -6.22 -3.12
CA PHE A 186 -2.16 -7.12 -2.56
C PHE A 186 -3.43 -6.35 -2.17
N SER A 187 -3.26 -5.18 -1.55
CA SER A 187 -4.36 -4.32 -1.10
C SER A 187 -5.27 -3.91 -2.26
N VAL A 188 -4.68 -3.53 -3.40
CA VAL A 188 -5.41 -3.14 -4.62
C VAL A 188 -6.22 -4.31 -5.19
N TYR A 189 -5.61 -5.49 -5.27
CA TYR A 189 -6.28 -6.67 -5.82
C TYR A 189 -7.36 -7.24 -4.90
N PHE A 190 -7.08 -7.31 -3.59
CA PHE A 190 -8.03 -7.81 -2.60
C PHE A 190 -9.31 -6.95 -2.55
N ARG A 191 -9.18 -5.63 -2.68
CA ARG A 191 -10.30 -4.69 -2.73
C ARG A 191 -11.34 -5.03 -3.80
N MET A 192 -10.89 -5.44 -4.99
CA MET A 192 -11.76 -5.85 -6.09
C MET A 192 -12.61 -7.07 -5.70
N LYS A 193 -12.00 -8.07 -5.07
CA LYS A 193 -12.68 -9.27 -4.56
C LYS A 193 -13.75 -8.91 -3.55
N HIS A 194 -13.38 -8.11 -2.55
CA HIS A 194 -14.27 -7.72 -1.48
C HIS A 194 -15.48 -6.90 -1.98
N ARG A 195 -15.30 -6.01 -2.95
CA ARG A 195 -16.42 -5.17 -3.46
C ARG A 195 -17.44 -5.92 -4.30
N LYS A 196 -17.02 -6.93 -5.09
CA LYS A 196 -17.95 -7.71 -5.94
C LYS A 196 -18.70 -8.81 -5.19
N ASN A 197 -18.33 -9.08 -3.93
CA ASN A 197 -18.96 -10.07 -3.07
C ASN A 197 -19.86 -9.44 -1.97
N LYS A 198 -19.90 -8.10 -1.89
CA LYS A 198 -20.89 -7.34 -1.12
C LYS A 198 -22.08 -7.04 -2.03
#